data_AF-A0AA36JGE0-F1
#
_entry.id   AF-A0AA36JGE0-F1
#
_cell.length_a   1.000
_cell.length_b   1.000
_cell.length_c   1.000
_cell.angle_alpha   90.00
_cell.angle_beta   90.00
_cell.angle_gamma   90.00
#
_symmetry.space_group_name_H-M   'P 1'
#
loop_
_entity.id
_entity.type
_entity.pdbx_description
1 polymer ?
#
loop_
_entity_poly.entity_id
_entity_poly.type
_entity_poly.pdbx_seq_one_letter_code
_entity_poly.pdbx_strand_id
1 'polypeptide(L)'
;MEAKEPLVIGVRQVARSGHFRAATARRVLMGFGRIFDGSLSSLLAADPIRGEVRFPTKQQVQLAGDVLFHASAETDKVDVFIGHSWSAGRWQKFLALCLFFNLDLAVSCSLGACGVAVAVLLGSKGMTGLGGSPLAMPCLVYLPMTVFFVVFFFGQHICGRWSPSVWVDKLCIHQTDMGLKA
;
A
#
# COMPACT_ATOMS: atom_id res chain seq x y z
N MET A 1 -14.68 35.89 23.77
CA MET A 1 -13.76 34.76 23.97
C MET A 1 -14.38 33.56 23.30
N GLU A 2 -13.62 32.99 22.36
CA GLU A 2 -14.08 32.15 21.26
C GLU A 2 -14.69 30.80 21.67
N ALA A 3 -15.72 30.43 20.92
CA ALA A 3 -16.29 29.11 20.83
C ALA A 3 -15.29 28.14 20.17
N LYS A 4 -14.96 27.05 20.86
CA LYS A 4 -14.05 26.02 20.35
C LYS A 4 -14.51 24.62 20.74
N GLU A 5 -15.77 24.26 20.46
CA GLU A 5 -16.29 22.94 20.84
C GLU A 5 -17.36 22.23 19.97
N PRO A 6 -17.61 22.55 18.67
CA PRO A 6 -18.51 21.70 17.87
C PRO A 6 -17.83 20.51 17.18
N LEU A 7 -16.49 20.48 17.07
CA LEU A 7 -15.78 19.55 16.18
C LEU A 7 -15.58 18.14 16.77
N VAL A 8 -15.52 18.02 18.11
CA VAL A 8 -15.24 16.75 18.80
C VAL A 8 -16.49 15.85 18.88
N ILE A 9 -17.68 16.46 18.93
CA ILE A 9 -18.95 15.73 19.03
C ILE A 9 -19.30 15.08 17.67
N GLY A 10 -19.05 15.78 16.55
CA GLY A 10 -19.29 15.25 15.20
C GLY A 10 -18.48 13.99 14.89
N VAL A 11 -17.19 13.97 15.23
CA VAL A 11 -16.31 12.80 14.98
C VAL A 11 -16.75 11.57 15.79
N ARG A 12 -17.19 11.77 17.05
CA ARG A 12 -17.70 10.68 17.90
C ARG A 12 -19.07 10.15 17.46
N GLN A 13 -19.89 10.97 16.82
CA GLN A 13 -21.22 10.58 16.32
C GLN A 13 -21.14 9.86 14.97
N VAL A 14 -20.19 10.25 14.11
CA VAL A 14 -19.87 9.52 12.85
C VAL A 14 -19.21 8.17 13.15
N ALA A 15 -18.35 8.08 14.16
CA ALA A 15 -17.77 6.81 14.59
C ALA A 15 -18.82 5.81 15.13
N ARG A 16 -19.95 6.28 15.66
CA ARG A 16 -21.03 5.44 16.24
C ARG A 16 -22.08 4.97 15.25
N SER A 17 -22.07 5.47 14.03
CA SER A 17 -23.11 5.20 13.02
C SER A 17 -22.74 4.11 12.01
N GLY A 18 -21.59 3.43 12.21
CA GLY A 18 -21.17 2.32 11.33
C GLY A 18 -20.70 2.78 9.94
N HIS A 19 -20.53 4.08 9.72
CA HIS A 19 -20.16 4.64 8.41
C HIS A 19 -18.65 4.67 8.16
N PHE A 20 -17.81 4.46 9.17
CA PHE A 20 -16.36 4.39 8.96
C PHE A 20 -15.97 3.05 8.34
N ARG A 21 -15.18 3.11 7.27
CA ARG A 21 -14.66 1.92 6.58
C ARG A 21 -13.15 1.97 6.51
N ALA A 22 -12.51 0.81 6.52
CA ALA A 22 -11.08 0.68 6.31
C ALA A 22 -10.77 -0.45 5.32
N ALA A 23 -9.69 -0.27 4.58
CA ALA A 23 -9.01 -1.33 3.87
C ALA A 23 -7.80 -1.80 4.69
N THR A 24 -7.08 -2.81 4.21
CA THR A 24 -5.78 -3.19 4.79
C THR A 24 -4.65 -2.63 3.94
N ALA A 25 -3.56 -2.18 4.56
CA ALA A 25 -2.36 -1.73 3.85
C ALA A 25 -1.88 -2.76 2.82
N ARG A 26 -1.97 -4.06 3.15
CA ARG A 26 -1.69 -5.15 2.22
C ARG A 26 -2.53 -5.08 0.95
N ARG A 27 -3.85 -4.88 1.05
CA ARG A 27 -4.74 -4.79 -0.12
C ARG A 27 -4.42 -3.57 -0.98
N VAL A 28 -4.12 -2.45 -0.35
CA VAL A 28 -3.69 -1.21 -1.00
C VAL A 28 -2.38 -1.41 -1.79
N LEU A 29 -1.38 -2.06 -1.19
CA LEU A 29 -0.07 -2.30 -1.81
C LEU A 29 -0.10 -3.39 -2.89
N MET A 30 -0.91 -4.46 -2.73
CA MET A 30 -1.05 -5.53 -3.72
C MET A 30 -1.51 -5.01 -5.10
N GLY A 31 -2.21 -3.87 -5.13
CA GLY A 31 -2.64 -3.24 -6.36
C GLY A 31 -1.54 -2.48 -7.12
N PHE A 32 -0.29 -2.41 -6.65
CA PHE A 32 0.79 -1.61 -7.27
C PHE A 32 0.36 -0.16 -7.60
N GLY A 33 -0.39 0.45 -6.68
CA GLY A 33 -0.92 1.80 -6.85
C GLY A 33 -2.08 1.93 -7.85
N ARG A 34 -2.64 0.84 -8.39
CA ARG A 34 -3.83 0.88 -9.29
C ARG A 34 -5.01 1.64 -8.69
N ILE A 35 -5.17 1.61 -7.36
CA ILE A 35 -6.21 2.41 -6.69
C ILE A 35 -6.04 3.91 -6.95
N PHE A 36 -4.81 4.39 -7.15
CA PHE A 36 -4.50 5.79 -7.43
C PHE A 36 -4.54 6.14 -8.92
N ASP A 37 -4.90 5.20 -9.79
CA ASP A 37 -5.05 5.50 -11.20
C ASP A 37 -6.22 6.47 -11.41
N GLY A 38 -6.02 7.45 -12.30
CA GLY A 38 -6.80 8.68 -12.38
C GLY A 38 -8.25 8.52 -12.82
N SER A 39 -8.68 7.32 -13.23
CA SER A 39 -10.05 7.13 -13.68
C SER A 39 -10.64 5.80 -13.24
N LEU A 40 -11.89 5.84 -12.80
CA LEU A 40 -12.76 4.67 -12.69
C LEU A 40 -12.85 3.94 -14.05
N SER A 41 -12.69 4.70 -15.14
CA SER A 41 -12.58 4.24 -16.52
C SER A 41 -11.39 3.31 -16.74
N SER A 42 -10.28 3.45 -16.01
CA SER A 42 -9.11 2.57 -16.11
C SER A 42 -9.40 1.18 -15.55
N LEU A 43 -10.27 1.08 -14.53
CA LEU A 43 -10.76 -0.21 -14.02
C LEU A 43 -11.76 -0.85 -14.99
N LEU A 44 -12.54 -0.03 -15.70
CA LEU A 44 -13.47 -0.49 -16.73
C LEU A 44 -12.76 -0.88 -18.03
N ALA A 45 -11.59 -0.30 -18.32
CA ALA A 45 -10.77 -0.60 -19.49
C ALA A 45 -9.92 -1.88 -19.35
N ALA A 46 -9.91 -2.52 -18.18
CA ALA A 46 -9.21 -3.80 -17.96
C ALA A 46 -9.96 -5.02 -18.54
N ASP A 47 -11.13 -4.82 -19.15
CA ASP A 47 -11.85 -5.87 -19.86
C ASP A 47 -11.21 -6.11 -21.26
N PRO A 48 -10.73 -7.32 -21.60
CA PRO A 48 -9.89 -7.54 -22.79
C PRO A 48 -10.65 -7.43 -24.13
N ILE A 49 -11.97 -7.24 -24.08
CA ILE A 49 -12.85 -7.35 -25.25
C ILE A 49 -13.25 -5.94 -25.71
N ARG A 50 -12.42 -5.37 -26.61
CA ARG A 50 -12.68 -4.28 -27.58
C ARG A 50 -11.84 -3.02 -27.38
N GLY A 51 -10.93 -2.81 -28.32
CA GLY A 51 -10.13 -1.60 -28.51
C GLY A 51 -10.90 -0.41 -29.11
N GLU A 52 -12.11 -0.11 -28.62
CA GLU A 52 -12.81 1.14 -28.95
C GLU A 52 -13.10 1.92 -27.67
N VAL A 53 -12.67 3.18 -27.62
CA VAL A 53 -12.95 4.11 -26.52
C VAL A 53 -14.45 4.42 -26.50
N ARG A 54 -15.24 3.54 -25.89
CA ARG A 54 -16.65 3.76 -25.61
C ARG A 54 -16.76 4.40 -24.23
N PHE A 55 -17.39 5.57 -24.15
CA PHE A 55 -17.73 6.18 -22.87
C PHE A 55 -18.48 5.16 -22.00
N PRO A 56 -18.02 4.88 -20.77
CA PRO A 56 -18.65 3.89 -19.92
C PRO A 56 -20.07 4.32 -19.57
N THR A 57 -20.99 3.36 -19.51
CA THR A 57 -22.38 3.65 -19.13
C THR A 57 -22.48 4.01 -17.65
N LYS A 58 -23.55 4.73 -17.26
CA LYS A 58 -23.81 5.06 -15.85
C LYS A 58 -23.83 3.81 -14.95
N GLN A 59 -24.36 2.70 -15.45
CA GLN A 59 -24.38 1.42 -14.73
C GLN A 59 -22.96 0.85 -14.53
N GLN A 60 -22.10 0.90 -15.54
CA GLN A 60 -20.71 0.44 -15.42
C GLN A 60 -19.91 1.28 -14.43
N VAL A 61 -20.11 2.61 -14.46
CA VAL A 61 -19.51 3.54 -13.49
C VAL A 61 -20.01 3.24 -12.08
N GLN A 62 -21.31 2.98 -11.90
CA GLN A 62 -21.85 2.66 -10.58
C GLN A 62 -21.30 1.34 -10.04
N LEU A 63 -21.30 0.28 -10.86
CA LEU A 63 -20.73 -1.02 -10.51
C LEU A 63 -19.24 -0.93 -10.12
N ALA A 64 -18.44 -0.16 -10.85
CA ALA A 64 -17.04 0.05 -10.50
C ALA A 64 -16.87 0.79 -9.16
N GLY A 65 -17.77 1.73 -8.85
CA GLY A 65 -17.84 2.39 -7.54
C GLY A 65 -18.18 1.39 -6.42
N ASP A 66 -19.19 0.55 -6.63
CA ASP A 66 -19.62 -0.49 -5.68
C ASP A 66 -18.48 -1.47 -5.39
N VAL A 67 -17.79 -1.94 -6.43
CA VAL A 67 -16.64 -2.87 -6.30
C VAL A 67 -15.52 -2.27 -5.45
N LEU A 68 -15.21 -0.98 -5.64
CA LEU A 68 -14.20 -0.29 -4.84
C LEU A 68 -14.65 -0.10 -3.38
N PHE A 69 -15.92 0.30 -3.18
CA PHE A 69 -16.48 0.52 -1.86
C PHE A 69 -16.54 -0.76 -1.03
N HIS A 70 -16.99 -1.87 -1.63
CA HIS A 70 -17.01 -3.19 -0.99
C HIS A 70 -15.61 -3.82 -0.81
N ALA A 71 -14.55 -3.20 -1.36
CA ALA A 71 -13.18 -3.61 -1.05
C ALA A 71 -12.71 -3.14 0.34
N SER A 72 -13.45 -2.23 0.99
CA SER A 72 -13.27 -1.82 2.39
C SER A 72 -14.32 -2.49 3.29
N ALA A 73 -14.04 -2.60 4.58
CA ALA A 73 -14.95 -3.13 5.59
C ALA A 73 -15.28 -2.08 6.64
N GLU A 74 -16.48 -2.13 7.21
CA GLU A 74 -16.89 -1.25 8.31
C GLU A 74 -16.03 -1.47 9.53
N THR A 75 -15.66 -0.38 10.19
CA THR A 75 -14.81 -0.42 11.37
C THR A 75 -15.00 0.83 12.23
N ASP A 76 -14.87 0.66 13.54
CA ASP A 76 -14.91 1.78 14.49
C ASP A 76 -13.55 2.47 14.63
N LYS A 77 -12.48 1.90 14.05
CA LYS A 77 -11.11 2.39 14.22
C LYS A 77 -10.28 2.22 12.95
N VAL A 78 -9.35 3.15 12.75
CA VAL A 78 -8.39 3.13 11.66
C VAL A 78 -7.02 3.45 12.22
N ASP A 79 -6.01 2.68 11.84
CA ASP A 79 -4.63 2.91 12.29
C ASP A 79 -3.96 4.03 11.50
N VAL A 80 -4.20 4.11 10.19
CA VAL A 80 -3.55 5.07 9.29
C VAL A 80 -4.55 5.72 8.34
N PHE A 81 -4.56 7.05 8.30
CA PHE A 81 -5.27 7.84 7.30
C PHE A 81 -4.34 8.15 6.11
N ILE A 82 -4.76 7.77 4.90
CA ILE A 82 -4.02 8.03 3.67
C ILE A 82 -4.73 9.12 2.88
N GLY A 83 -4.32 10.36 3.10
CA GLY A 83 -4.66 11.48 2.23
C GLY A 83 -3.88 11.38 0.91
N HIS A 84 -4.50 11.80 -0.20
CA HIS A 84 -3.84 11.77 -1.50
C HIS A 84 -3.69 13.18 -2.07
N SER A 85 -2.52 13.45 -2.66
CA SER A 85 -2.30 14.66 -3.44
C SER A 85 -2.75 14.45 -4.89
N TRP A 86 -3.50 15.40 -5.44
CA TRP A 86 -3.95 15.39 -6.84
C TRP A 86 -2.78 15.59 -7.83
N SER A 87 -1.68 16.21 -7.38
CA SER A 87 -0.51 16.49 -8.21
C SER A 87 0.46 15.30 -8.35
N ALA A 88 0.45 14.36 -7.40
CA ALA A 88 1.39 13.24 -7.40
C ALA A 88 0.92 12.09 -8.30
N GLY A 89 1.83 11.56 -9.11
CA GLY A 89 1.58 10.44 -10.00
C GLY A 89 1.37 9.11 -9.25
N ARG A 90 0.83 8.12 -9.96
CA ARG A 90 0.52 6.77 -9.43
C ARG A 90 1.71 6.14 -8.72
N TRP A 91 2.86 6.12 -9.40
CA TRP A 91 4.07 5.46 -8.90
C TRP A 91 4.67 6.20 -7.71
N GLN A 92 4.60 7.53 -7.67
CA GLN A 92 5.07 8.30 -6.51
C GLN A 92 4.26 7.96 -5.26
N LYS A 93 2.93 7.87 -5.39
CA LYS A 93 2.04 7.44 -4.31
C LYS A 93 2.36 6.01 -3.86
N PHE A 94 2.51 5.09 -4.82
CA PHE A 94 2.86 3.70 -4.51
C PHE A 94 4.20 3.58 -3.78
N LEU A 95 5.25 4.24 -4.28
CA LEU A 95 6.57 4.25 -3.65
C LEU A 95 6.54 4.87 -2.25
N ALA A 96 5.77 5.94 -2.05
CA ALA A 96 5.56 6.52 -0.73
C ALA A 96 4.91 5.52 0.24
N LEU A 97 3.95 4.72 -0.21
CA LEU A 97 3.36 3.67 0.62
C LEU A 97 4.35 2.53 0.89
N CYS A 98 5.16 2.12 -0.09
CA CYS A 98 6.23 1.14 0.14
C CYS A 98 7.26 1.66 1.18
N LEU A 99 7.64 2.94 1.07
CA LEU A 99 8.51 3.60 2.05
C LEU A 99 7.87 3.61 3.45
N PHE A 100 6.58 3.89 3.55
CA PHE A 100 5.91 3.96 4.85
C PHE A 100 5.70 2.58 5.49
N PHE A 101 5.28 1.57 4.72
CA PHE A 101 4.87 0.27 5.26
C PHE A 101 5.95 -0.81 5.23
N ASN A 102 6.87 -0.78 4.26
CA ASN A 102 7.81 -1.88 4.02
C ASN A 102 9.28 -1.51 4.31
N LEU A 103 9.61 -0.23 4.51
CA LEU A 103 11.01 0.20 4.63
C LEU A 103 11.74 -0.43 5.81
N ASP A 104 11.16 -0.38 7.01
CA ASP A 104 11.80 -0.93 8.22
C ASP A 104 12.07 -2.43 8.08
N LEU A 105 11.10 -3.16 7.52
CA LEU A 105 11.25 -4.58 7.24
C LEU A 105 12.33 -4.83 6.17
N ALA A 106 12.36 -4.03 5.10
CA ALA A 106 13.34 -4.16 4.02
C ALA A 106 14.77 -3.90 4.50
N VAL A 107 14.97 -2.86 5.32
CA VAL A 107 16.26 -2.55 5.94
C VAL A 107 16.69 -3.68 6.87
N SER A 108 15.80 -4.14 7.74
CA SER A 108 16.08 -5.22 8.71
C SER A 108 16.47 -6.53 8.00
N CYS A 109 15.71 -6.94 6.98
CA CYS A 109 16.01 -8.13 6.20
C CYS A 109 17.32 -7.99 5.40
N SER A 110 17.59 -6.82 4.82
CA SER A 110 18.83 -6.54 4.10
C SER A 110 20.06 -6.62 5.00
N LEU A 111 20.01 -5.99 6.19
CA LEU A 111 21.08 -6.06 7.18
C LEU A 111 21.27 -7.48 7.71
N GLY A 112 20.16 -8.21 7.96
CA GLY A 112 20.21 -9.62 8.34
C GLY A 112 20.88 -10.50 7.28
N ALA A 113 20.51 -10.33 6.00
CA ALA A 113 21.13 -11.04 4.88
C ALA A 113 22.63 -10.74 4.77
N CYS A 114 23.04 -9.48 4.97
CA CYS A 114 24.43 -9.08 5.00
C CYS A 114 25.19 -9.75 6.17
N GLY A 115 24.63 -9.72 7.38
CA GLY A 115 25.24 -10.37 8.55
C GLY A 115 25.42 -11.88 8.37
N VAL A 116 24.42 -12.57 7.82
CA VAL A 116 24.51 -14.00 7.48
C VAL A 116 25.59 -14.24 6.42
N ALA A 117 25.65 -13.43 5.37
CA ALA A 117 26.67 -13.54 4.34
C ALA A 117 28.09 -13.36 4.89
N VAL A 118 28.31 -12.38 5.77
CA VAL A 118 29.58 -12.17 6.47
C VAL A 118 29.95 -13.40 7.30
N ALA A 119 29.01 -13.90 8.11
CA ALA A 119 29.24 -15.07 8.94
C ALA A 119 29.61 -16.32 8.12
N VAL A 120 28.94 -16.54 6.99
CA VAL A 120 29.21 -17.67 6.09
C VAL A 120 30.59 -17.53 5.42
N LEU A 121 30.95 -16.34 4.93
CA LEU A 121 32.24 -16.11 4.28
C LEU A 121 33.41 -16.23 5.28
N LEU A 122 33.25 -15.69 6.49
CA LEU A 122 34.23 -15.82 7.56
C LEU A 122 34.35 -17.27 8.04
N GLY A 123 33.24 -17.98 8.24
CA GLY A 123 33.24 -19.37 8.68
C GLY A 123 33.84 -20.33 7.66
N SER A 124 33.72 -20.04 6.36
CA SER A 124 34.22 -20.91 5.29
C SER A 124 35.67 -20.61 4.86
N LYS A 125 36.08 -19.33 4.85
CA LYS A 125 37.38 -18.90 4.30
C LYS A 125 38.18 -17.98 5.23
N GLY A 126 37.73 -17.76 6.47
CA GLY A 126 38.34 -16.81 7.38
C GLY A 126 38.36 -15.38 6.79
N MET A 127 39.37 -14.59 7.15
CA MET A 127 39.52 -13.21 6.65
C MET A 127 39.69 -13.13 5.12
N THR A 128 40.23 -14.18 4.48
CA THR A 128 40.37 -14.22 3.02
C THR A 128 39.02 -14.29 2.31
N GLY A 129 37.97 -14.76 3.00
CA GLY A 129 36.59 -14.76 2.53
C GLY A 129 36.03 -13.37 2.25
N LEU A 130 36.50 -12.35 2.97
CA LEU A 130 36.05 -10.96 2.83
C LEU A 130 36.84 -10.17 1.78
N GLY A 131 38.12 -10.49 1.58
CA GLY A 131 39.04 -9.68 0.76
C GLY A 131 39.63 -10.36 -0.49
N GLY A 132 39.33 -11.63 -0.75
CA GLY A 132 39.89 -12.37 -1.89
C GLY A 132 38.96 -13.43 -2.48
N SER A 133 37.73 -13.52 -1.98
CA SER A 133 36.73 -14.46 -2.51
C SER A 133 35.96 -13.82 -3.67
N PRO A 134 35.80 -14.51 -4.82
CA PRO A 134 34.91 -14.05 -5.88
C PRO A 134 33.45 -13.96 -5.43
N LEU A 135 33.11 -14.61 -4.30
CA LEU A 135 31.78 -14.57 -3.70
C LEU A 135 31.53 -13.33 -2.83
N ALA A 136 32.55 -12.53 -2.51
CA ALA A 136 32.39 -11.38 -1.62
C ALA A 136 31.40 -10.35 -2.19
N MET A 137 31.57 -9.94 -3.46
CA MET A 137 30.65 -9.01 -4.12
C MET A 137 29.19 -9.53 -4.22
N PRO A 138 28.92 -10.73 -4.76
CA PRO A 138 27.54 -11.21 -4.85
C PRO A 138 26.90 -11.42 -3.48
N CYS A 139 27.65 -11.88 -2.47
CA CYS A 139 27.09 -12.14 -1.14
C CYS A 139 26.93 -10.89 -0.28
N LEU A 140 27.84 -9.91 -0.35
CA LEU A 140 27.83 -8.73 0.53
C LEU A 140 27.11 -7.52 -0.08
N VAL A 141 26.99 -7.47 -1.41
CA VAL A 141 26.36 -6.33 -2.10
C VAL A 141 25.08 -6.76 -2.79
N TYR A 142 25.17 -7.68 -3.75
CA TYR A 142 24.03 -8.01 -4.59
C TYR A 142 22.91 -8.74 -3.84
N LEU A 143 23.27 -9.66 -2.93
CA LEU A 143 22.30 -10.38 -2.12
C LEU A 143 21.53 -9.43 -1.18
N PRO A 144 22.17 -8.61 -0.31
CA PRO A 144 21.45 -7.64 0.52
C PRO A 144 20.62 -6.65 -0.29
N MET A 145 21.16 -6.12 -1.40
CA MET A 145 20.43 -5.22 -2.29
C MET A 145 19.18 -5.88 -2.89
N THR A 146 19.30 -7.13 -3.34
CA THR A 146 18.17 -7.90 -3.88
C THR A 146 17.12 -8.15 -2.81
N VAL A 147 17.54 -8.58 -1.61
CA VAL A 147 16.66 -8.78 -0.46
C VAL A 147 15.93 -7.48 -0.11
N PHE A 148 16.64 -6.34 -0.09
CA PHE A 148 16.03 -5.03 0.15
C PHE A 148 14.90 -4.76 -0.85
N PHE A 149 15.17 -4.83 -2.16
CA PHE A 149 14.14 -4.51 -3.15
C PHE A 149 12.98 -5.50 -3.15
N VAL A 150 13.24 -6.79 -2.97
CA VAL A 150 12.18 -7.80 -2.86
C VAL A 150 11.28 -7.49 -1.66
N VAL A 151 11.85 -7.24 -0.49
CA VAL A 151 11.05 -6.93 0.71
C VAL A 151 10.40 -5.54 0.62
N PHE A 152 11.05 -4.57 -0.02
CA PHE A 152 10.50 -3.23 -0.20
C PHE A 152 9.22 -3.25 -1.05
N PHE A 153 9.18 -4.03 -2.13
CA PHE A 153 7.99 -4.13 -3.00
C PHE A 153 6.98 -5.19 -2.57
N PHE A 154 7.43 -6.25 -1.89
CA PHE A 154 6.61 -7.42 -1.57
C PHE A 154 6.48 -7.71 -0.07
N GLY A 155 7.00 -6.85 0.81
CA GLY A 155 7.01 -7.04 2.27
C GLY A 155 5.63 -7.23 2.88
N GLN A 156 4.59 -6.65 2.26
CA GLN A 156 3.19 -6.85 2.64
C GLN A 156 2.72 -8.32 2.58
N HIS A 157 3.41 -9.18 1.84
CA HIS A 157 3.12 -10.62 1.78
C HIS A 157 3.79 -11.39 2.92
N ILE A 158 4.87 -10.87 3.50
CA ILE A 158 5.65 -11.52 4.54
C ILE A 158 4.95 -11.33 5.90
N CYS A 159 4.57 -10.10 6.23
CA CYS A 159 3.87 -9.77 7.47
C CYS A 159 2.34 -9.79 7.31
N GLY A 160 1.80 -10.75 6.55
CA GLY A 160 0.39 -10.80 6.17
C GLY A 160 -0.63 -10.81 7.32
N ARG A 161 -0.18 -11.06 8.56
CA ARG A 161 -0.99 -11.05 9.79
C ARG A 161 -1.04 -9.69 10.50
N TRP A 162 -0.12 -8.77 10.16
CA TRP A 162 0.11 -7.48 10.83
C TRP A 162 -0.04 -6.33 9.83
N SER A 163 -1.06 -6.41 8.97
CA SER A 163 -1.36 -5.29 8.07
C SER A 163 -2.22 -4.27 8.81
N PRO A 164 -1.75 -3.02 9.02
CA PRO A 164 -2.57 -1.99 9.64
C PRO A 164 -3.83 -1.73 8.81
N SER A 165 -4.89 -1.33 9.51
CA SER A 165 -6.12 -0.81 8.91
C SER A 165 -5.87 0.59 8.39
N VAL A 166 -6.24 0.81 7.13
CA VAL A 166 -5.97 2.06 6.41
C VAL A 166 -7.27 2.64 5.87
N TRP A 167 -7.45 3.93 6.08
CA TRP A 167 -8.54 4.67 5.47
C TRP A 167 -8.02 5.39 4.24
N VAL A 168 -8.66 5.14 3.10
CA VAL A 168 -8.30 5.74 1.81
C VAL A 168 -9.58 6.30 1.23
N ASP A 169 -9.61 7.62 0.94
CA ASP A 169 -10.80 8.32 0.41
C ASP A 169 -11.53 7.49 -0.67
N LYS A 170 -10.75 6.99 -1.64
CA LYS A 170 -11.27 6.30 -2.83
C LYS A 170 -11.89 4.92 -2.56
N LEU A 171 -11.53 4.28 -1.45
CA LEU A 171 -12.04 2.95 -1.06
C LEU A 171 -13.12 3.04 0.02
N CYS A 172 -12.98 4.02 0.92
CA CYS A 172 -13.83 4.12 2.10
C CYS A 172 -15.03 5.04 1.88
N ILE A 173 -14.99 5.92 0.87
CA ILE A 173 -16.11 6.76 0.46
C ILE A 173 -16.65 6.28 -0.88
N HIS A 174 -17.97 6.12 -0.97
CA HIS A 174 -18.61 5.73 -2.21
C HIS A 174 -18.44 6.83 -3.27
N GLN A 175 -17.84 6.50 -4.42
CA GLN A 175 -17.42 7.53 -5.39
C GLN A 175 -18.60 8.12 -6.20
N THR A 176 -19.63 7.31 -6.46
CA THR A 176 -20.70 7.59 -7.44
C THR A 176 -22.06 7.85 -6.80
N ASP A 177 -22.48 7.01 -5.85
CA ASP A 177 -23.66 7.23 -5.02
C ASP A 177 -23.45 8.39 -4.01
N MET A 178 -24.29 9.41 -4.09
CA MET A 178 -24.28 10.57 -3.19
C MET A 178 -24.96 10.28 -1.85
N GLY A 179 -25.87 9.32 -1.78
CA GLY A 179 -26.55 8.93 -0.53
C GLY A 179 -25.63 8.22 0.45
N LEU A 180 -24.51 7.68 -0.05
CA LEU A 180 -23.50 6.95 0.73
C LEU A 180 -22.22 7.76 1.00
N LYS A 181 -22.21 9.08 0.70
CA LYS A 181 -21.08 9.99 0.94
C LYS A 181 -21.08 10.67 2.32
N ALA A 182 -22.00 10.28 3.22
CA ALA A 182 -22.23 10.93 4.51
C ALA A 182 -21.18 10.62 5.57
#